data_AF-A0A378MZ00-F1
#
_entry.id   AF-A0A378MZ00-F1
#
_cell.length_a   1.000
_cell.length_b   1.000
_cell.length_c   1.000
_cell.angle_alpha   90.00
_cell.angle_beta   90.00
_cell.angle_gamma   90.00
#
_symmetry.space_group_name_H-M   'P 1'
#
loop_
_entity.id
_entity.type
_entity.pdbx_description
1 polymer ?
#
loop_
_entity_poly.entity_id
_entity_poly.type
_entity_poly.pdbx_seq_one_letter_code
_entity_poly.pdbx_strand_id
1 'polypeptide(L)'
;MGGYPDAFDYPEGGEEARRVYNDAQRVLDEFEQNGKLNPSGIMGIFPAVREGDDIAILNEDRTACIGKSYHLRQQSERGKNSKSRTTSV
;
A
#
# COMPACT_ATOMS: atom_id res chain seq x y z
N MET A 1 -14.05 -11.43 -16.56
CA MET A 1 -12.90 -11.14 -15.68
C MET A 1 -13.44 -10.80 -14.30
N GLY A 2 -13.72 -11.82 -13.50
CA GLY A 2 -14.04 -11.63 -12.08
C GLY A 2 -12.74 -11.48 -11.29
N GLY A 3 -12.74 -10.62 -10.27
CA GLY A 3 -11.62 -10.54 -9.33
C GLY A 3 -11.52 -11.83 -8.50
N TYR A 4 -10.39 -12.03 -7.83
CA TYR A 4 -10.31 -13.06 -6.79
C TYR A 4 -11.32 -12.72 -5.68
N PRO A 5 -12.15 -13.66 -5.22
CA PRO A 5 -12.13 -15.11 -5.48
C PRO A 5 -13.09 -15.60 -6.58
N ASP A 6 -13.97 -14.75 -7.11
CA ASP A 6 -15.05 -15.10 -8.07
C ASP A 6 -14.51 -15.63 -9.43
N ALA A 7 -13.22 -15.44 -9.70
CA ALA A 7 -12.54 -15.99 -10.87
C ALA A 7 -12.59 -17.53 -10.95
N PHE A 8 -12.83 -18.23 -9.84
CA PHE A 8 -12.86 -19.70 -9.79
C PHE A 8 -14.16 -20.33 -10.30
N ASP A 9 -15.25 -19.58 -10.34
CA ASP A 9 -16.57 -20.08 -10.75
C ASP A 9 -16.89 -19.74 -12.21
N TYR A 10 -15.91 -19.22 -12.94
CA TYR A 10 -16.05 -18.89 -14.35
C TYR A 10 -16.00 -20.14 -15.25
N PRO A 11 -17.01 -20.38 -16.11
CA PRO A 11 -17.12 -21.61 -16.88
C PRO A 11 -15.99 -21.84 -17.89
N GLU A 12 -15.36 -20.79 -18.42
CA GLU A 12 -14.27 -20.92 -19.42
C GLU A 12 -12.86 -20.97 -18.81
N GLY A 13 -12.68 -20.64 -17.52
CA GLY A 13 -11.34 -20.45 -16.95
C GLY A 13 -11.20 -20.72 -15.45
N GLY A 14 -12.27 -21.15 -14.78
CA GLY A 14 -12.28 -21.39 -13.34
C GLY A 14 -11.41 -22.58 -12.93
N GLU A 15 -11.36 -23.65 -13.73
CA GLU A 15 -10.49 -24.80 -13.47
C GLU A 15 -9.01 -24.42 -13.57
N GLU A 16 -8.60 -23.72 -14.62
CA GLU A 16 -7.22 -23.24 -14.77
C GLU A 16 -6.87 -22.20 -13.70
N ALA A 17 -7.80 -21.32 -13.31
CA ALA A 17 -7.60 -20.39 -12.20
C ALA A 17 -7.37 -21.11 -10.86
N ARG A 18 -8.13 -22.17 -10.56
CA ARG A 18 -7.91 -23.02 -9.38
C ARG A 18 -6.57 -23.75 -9.44
N ARG A 19 -6.19 -24.25 -10.62
CA ARG A 19 -4.90 -24.92 -10.82
C ARG A 19 -3.74 -23.99 -10.54
N VAL A 20 -3.71 -22.80 -11.15
CA VAL A 20 -2.66 -21.79 -10.93
C VAL A 20 -2.62 -21.34 -9.47
N TYR A 21 -3.77 -21.19 -8.82
CA TYR A 21 -3.83 -20.86 -7.39
C TYR A 21 -3.20 -21.95 -6.51
N ASN A 22 -3.55 -23.23 -6.75
CA ASN A 22 -3.00 -24.35 -6.00
C ASN A 22 -1.49 -24.53 -6.24
N ASP A 23 -1.03 -24.37 -7.47
CA ASP A 23 0.40 -24.43 -7.80
C ASP A 23 1.17 -23.29 -7.11
N ALA A 24 0.61 -22.08 -7.08
CA ALA A 24 1.20 -20.94 -6.37
C ALA A 24 1.27 -21.17 -4.85
N GLN A 25 0.22 -21.72 -4.24
CA GLN A 25 0.21 -22.09 -2.82
C GLN A 25 1.32 -23.09 -2.50
N ARG A 26 1.47 -24.15 -3.31
CA ARG A 26 2.54 -25.14 -3.11
C ARG A 26 3.93 -24.52 -3.16
N VAL A 27 4.16 -23.57 -4.08
CA VAL A 27 5.45 -22.87 -4.17
C VAL A 27 5.69 -21.97 -2.95
N LEU A 28 4.65 -21.31 -2.43
CA LEU A 28 4.75 -20.52 -1.20
C LEU A 28 5.07 -21.40 0.02
N ASP A 29 4.42 -22.57 0.13
CA ASP A 29 4.69 -23.55 1.20
C ASP A 29 6.14 -24.07 1.13
N GLU A 30 6.65 -24.35 -0.08
CA GLU A 30 8.04 -24.73 -0.29
C GLU A 30 9.02 -23.62 0.11
N PHE A 31 8.67 -22.35 -0.12
CA PHE A 31 9.50 -21.21 0.29
C PHE A 31 9.48 -20.99 1.80
N GLU A 32 8.34 -21.20 2.47
CA GLU A 32 8.20 -21.14 3.92
C GLU A 32 9.02 -22.24 4.59
N GLN A 33 8.88 -23.49 4.16
CA GLN A 33 9.57 -24.65 4.74
C GLN A 33 11.10 -24.59 4.55
N ASN A 34 11.55 -24.11 3.39
CA ASN A 34 12.98 -24.03 3.09
C ASN A 34 13.64 -22.74 3.61
N GLY A 35 12.86 -21.80 4.17
CA GLY A 35 13.36 -20.50 4.64
C GLY A 35 14.05 -19.67 3.55
N LYS A 36 13.80 -19.97 2.26
CA LYS A 36 14.47 -19.34 1.11
C LYS A 36 13.95 -17.93 0.81
N LEU A 37 12.75 -17.62 1.28
CA LEU A 37 12.13 -16.30 1.14
C LEU A 37 11.75 -15.78 2.53
N ASN A 38 12.50 -14.78 3.01
CA ASN A 38 12.22 -14.11 4.28
C ASN A 38 11.78 -12.67 3.99
N PRO A 39 10.47 -12.42 3.81
CA PRO A 39 9.97 -11.06 3.60
C PRO A 39 10.34 -10.22 4.82
N SER A 40 11.15 -9.19 4.60
CA SER A 40 11.62 -8.27 5.63
C SER A 40 11.02 -6.91 5.38
N GLY A 41 10.44 -6.32 6.41
CA GLY A 41 9.86 -4.99 6.38
C GLY A 41 10.25 -4.22 7.64
N ILE A 42 10.43 -2.91 7.51
CA ILE A 42 10.63 -2.01 8.64
C ILE A 42 9.43 -1.07 8.65
N MET A 43 8.76 -0.99 9.79
CA MET A 43 7.66 -0.06 10.03
C MET A 43 8.04 0.86 11.19
N GLY A 44 7.76 2.15 11.04
CA GLY A 44 7.93 3.15 12.09
C GLY A 44 6.74 4.09 12.14
N ILE A 45 6.28 4.42 13.36
CA ILE A 45 5.27 5.43 13.61
C ILE A 45 6.00 6.63 14.22
N PHE A 46 5.92 7.78 13.57
CA PHE A 46 6.62 8.98 13.99
C PHE A 46 5.63 10.12 14.24
N PRO A 47 5.86 10.96 15.26
CA PRO A 47 5.08 12.18 15.43
C PRO A 47 5.32 13.09 14.22
N ALA A 48 4.25 13.61 13.62
CA ALA A 48 4.35 14.46 12.45
C ALA A 48 3.37 15.63 12.53
N VAL A 49 3.72 16.75 11.92
CA VAL A 49 2.89 17.95 11.83
C VAL A 49 2.82 18.42 10.38
N ARG A 50 1.65 18.94 9.99
CA ARG A 50 1.45 19.53 8.68
C ARG A 50 2.03 20.95 8.63
N GLU A 51 2.89 21.20 7.66
CA GLU A 51 3.41 22.54 7.33
C GLU A 51 3.05 22.89 5.88
N GLY A 52 1.93 23.57 5.70
CA GLY A 52 1.42 23.93 4.37
C GLY A 52 0.95 22.71 3.58
N ASP A 53 1.74 22.33 2.56
CA ASP A 53 1.50 21.14 1.72
C ASP A 53 2.40 19.95 2.07
N ASP A 54 3.37 20.16 2.95
CA ASP A 54 4.30 19.13 3.37
C ASP A 54 3.99 18.62 4.78
N ILE A 55 4.63 17.52 5.15
CA ILE A 55 4.54 16.92 6.48
C ILE A 55 5.95 16.90 7.08
N ALA A 56 6.13 17.63 8.19
CA ALA A 56 7.35 17.58 8.99
C ALA A 56 7.26 16.41 9.97
N ILE A 57 8.25 15.53 9.94
CA ILE A 57 8.41 14.41 10.86
C ILE A 57 9.30 14.89 12.02
N LEU A 58 8.82 14.72 13.24
CA LEU A 58 9.45 15.19 14.46
C LEU A 58 10.13 14.02 15.21
N ASN A 59 11.06 14.35 16.10
CA ASN A 59 11.55 13.42 17.12
C ASN A 59 10.46 13.09 18.15
N GLU A 60 10.68 12.08 18.99
CA GLU A 60 9.71 11.64 20.01
C GLU A 60 9.28 12.79 20.94
N ASP A 61 10.21 13.67 21.29
CA ASP A 61 9.96 14.84 22.15
C ASP A 61 9.26 16.01 21.43
N ARG A 62 9.03 15.90 20.11
CA ARG A 62 8.43 16.93 19.25
C ARG A 62 9.18 18.28 19.24
N THR A 63 10.45 18.26 19.62
CA THR A 63 11.30 19.45 19.74
C THR A 63 12.13 19.73 18.49
N ALA A 64 12.43 18.69 17.72
CA ALA A 64 13.27 18.81 16.53
C ALA A 64 12.65 18.07 15.34
N CYS A 65 12.73 18.68 14.16
CA CYS A 65 12.35 18.07 12.89
C CYS A 65 13.46 17.10 12.45
N ILE A 66 13.12 15.82 12.30
CA ILE A 66 14.04 14.75 11.90
C ILE A 66 13.98 14.46 10.39
N GLY A 67 12.91 14.90 9.73
CA GLY A 67 12.74 14.71 8.30
C GLY A 67 11.50 15.41 7.77
N LYS A 68 11.39 15.56 6.45
CA LYS A 68 10.25 16.20 5.80
C LYS A 68 9.77 15.35 4.63
N SER A 69 8.48 15.05 4.62
CA SER A 69 7.78 14.39 3.52
C SER A 69 7.14 15.44 2.63
N TYR A 70 7.58 15.53 1.38
CA TYR A 70 7.07 16.51 0.43
C TYR A 70 5.89 15.92 -0.35
N HIS A 71 4.79 16.66 -0.42
CA HIS A 71 3.60 16.23 -1.15
C HIS A 71 3.19 17.25 -2.20
N LEU A 72 2.71 16.75 -3.34
CA LEU A 72 2.19 17.59 -4.41
C LEU A 72 0.71 17.88 -4.17
N ARG A 73 0.33 19.15 -4.35
CA ARG A 73 -1.07 19.60 -4.39
C ARG A 73 -1.62 19.41 -5.78
N GLN A 74 -2.85 18.89 -5.90
CA GLN A 74 -3.56 18.83 -7.18
C GLN A 74 -3.79 20.26 -7.71
N GLN A 75 -3.24 20.58 -8.88
CA GLN A 75 -3.34 21.89 -9.55
C GLN A 75 -4.35 21.96 -10.70
N SER A 76 -5.12 20.90 -10.93
CA SER A 76 -6.19 20.91 -11.96
C SER A 76 -7.38 21.76 -11.51
N GLU A 77 -7.95 22.52 -12.44
CA GLU A 77 -9.14 23.33 -12.22
C GLU A 77 -10.33 22.42 -11.82
N ARG A 78 -10.98 22.75 -10.70
CA ARG A 78 -12.12 21.99 -10.17
C ARG A 78 -13.38 22.86 -10.20
N GLY A 79 -14.50 22.23 -10.58
CA GLY A 79 -15.83 22.84 -10.45
C GLY A 79 -16.13 23.27 -9.01
N LYS A 80 -16.96 24.31 -8.87
CA LYS A 80 -17.19 25.22 -7.72
C LYS A 80 -17.43 24.62 -6.32
N ASN A 81 -17.34 23.29 -6.11
CA ASN A 81 -17.72 22.67 -4.83
C ASN A 81 -16.88 21.45 -4.39
N SER A 82 -15.58 21.37 -4.72
CA SER A 82 -14.74 20.25 -4.23
C SER A 82 -13.39 20.70 -3.66
N LYS A 83 -13.10 20.29 -2.40
CA LYS A 83 -11.80 20.54 -1.74
C LYS A 83 -10.68 19.83 -2.50
N SER A 84 -9.63 20.56 -2.90
CA SER A 84 -8.42 19.96 -3.48
C SER A 84 -7.81 18.97 -2.48
N ARG A 85 -7.62 17.71 -2.89
CA ARG A 85 -7.13 16.64 -2.02
C ARG A 85 -5.60 16.73 -1.98
N THR A 86 -5.06 17.39 -0.96
CA THR A 86 -3.67 17.18 -0.52
C THR A 86 -3.69 16.08 0.55
N THR A 87 -2.69 15.19 0.57
CA THR A 87 -2.47 14.21 1.64
C THR A 87 -2.50 14.94 2.97
N SER A 88 -3.63 14.83 3.67
CA SER A 88 -3.86 15.45 4.96
C SER A 88 -3.86 14.29 5.94
N VAL A 89 -2.88 14.30 6.84
CA VAL A 89 -2.75 13.36 7.96
C VAL A 89 -3.28 14.04 9.20
#